data_AF-A0A4Q3AIX6-F1
#
_entry.id   AF-A0A4Q3AIX6-F1
#
_cell.length_a   1.000
_cell.length_b   1.000
_cell.length_c   1.000
_cell.angle_alpha   90.00
_cell.angle_beta   90.00
_cell.angle_gamma   90.00
#
_symmetry.space_group_name_H-M   'P 1'
#
loop_
_entity.id
_entity.type
_entity.pdbx_description
1 polymer ?
#
loop_
_entity_poly.entity_id
_entity_poly.type
_entity_poly.pdbx_seq_one_letter_code
_entity_poly.pdbx_strand_id
1 'polypeptide(L)'
;MSAKRLFRFGFENPLEAKRNASDGTDYESSTGIWIVSECDDDALVWGREIAEHLVIFLFDQAQIAPYSWEEAGFAHWIEQEPGVLSTASYLPTVSVGEMPDLAVLAADVSPD
;
A
#
# COMPACT_ATOMS: atom_id res chain seq x y z
N MET A 1 -8.57 19.87 -12.65
CA MET A 1 -7.21 20.24 -12.19
C MET A 1 -6.73 19.11 -11.33
N SER A 2 -5.53 18.59 -11.58
CA SER A 2 -4.99 17.47 -10.80
C SER A 2 -4.56 17.92 -9.40
N ALA A 3 -4.70 17.05 -8.42
CA ALA A 3 -4.31 17.28 -7.03
C ALA A 3 -3.61 16.03 -6.46
N LYS A 4 -2.77 16.23 -5.44
CA LYS A 4 -2.18 15.13 -4.67
C LYS A 4 -3.23 14.56 -3.71
N ARG A 5 -3.39 13.25 -3.73
CA ARG A 5 -4.28 12.51 -2.83
C ARG A 5 -3.49 11.41 -2.17
N LEU A 6 -3.61 11.30 -0.84
CA LEU A 6 -2.92 10.24 -0.10
C LEU A 6 -3.81 8.99 -0.14
N PHE A 7 -3.38 8.00 -0.91
CA PHE A 7 -3.98 6.66 -0.86
C PHE A 7 -3.36 5.89 0.30
N ARG A 8 -4.19 5.33 1.17
CA ARG A 8 -3.79 4.49 2.31
C ARG A 8 -4.36 3.09 2.13
N PHE A 9 -3.61 2.08 2.57
CA PHE A 9 -4.06 0.70 2.54
C PHE A 9 -3.41 -0.13 3.64
N GLY A 10 -4.17 -1.10 4.15
CA GLY A 10 -3.66 -2.19 4.97
C GLY A 10 -3.13 -3.33 4.08
N PHE A 11 -2.27 -4.18 4.62
CA PHE A 11 -1.80 -5.40 3.98
C PHE A 11 -1.09 -6.30 5.00
N GLU A 12 -0.88 -7.56 4.66
CA GLU A 12 0.03 -8.44 5.37
C GLU A 12 1.37 -8.52 4.63
N ASN A 13 2.48 -8.31 5.33
CA ASN A 13 3.77 -8.73 4.82
C ASN A 13 3.93 -10.27 4.94
N PRO A 14 4.94 -10.89 4.29
CA PRO A 14 5.15 -12.34 4.32
C PRO A 14 5.20 -12.97 5.71
N LEU A 15 5.74 -12.26 6.70
CA LEU A 15 5.84 -12.74 8.09
C LEU A 15 4.48 -12.68 8.79
N GLU A 16 3.73 -11.60 8.59
CA GLU A 16 2.37 -11.42 9.11
C GLU A 16 1.42 -12.47 8.53
N ALA A 17 1.39 -12.64 7.20
CA ALA A 17 0.54 -13.64 6.56
C ALA A 17 0.82 -15.06 7.07
N LYS A 18 2.10 -15.39 7.27
CA LYS A 18 2.50 -16.69 7.84
C LYS A 18 2.00 -16.86 9.28
N ARG A 19 2.13 -15.83 10.12
CA ARG A 19 1.68 -15.85 11.53
C ARG A 19 0.16 -15.91 11.64
N ASN A 20 -0.55 -15.09 10.85
CA ASN A 20 -2.01 -15.10 10.83
C ASN A 20 -2.53 -16.48 10.39
N ALA A 21 -1.89 -17.11 9.40
CA ALA A 21 -2.24 -18.47 8.97
C ALA A 21 -1.90 -19.57 9.99
N SER A 22 -0.80 -19.45 10.76
CA SER A 22 -0.38 -20.50 11.71
C SER A 22 -0.99 -20.35 13.11
N ASP A 23 -1.13 -19.11 13.58
CA ASP A 23 -1.41 -18.79 14.97
C ASP A 23 -2.80 -18.15 15.15
N GLY A 24 -3.49 -17.83 14.04
CA GLY A 24 -4.81 -17.22 14.06
C GLY A 24 -4.80 -15.77 14.56
N THR A 25 -3.67 -15.07 14.41
CA THR A 25 -3.57 -13.64 14.68
C THR A 25 -4.25 -12.80 13.59
N ASP A 26 -4.47 -11.53 13.87
CA ASP A 26 -5.07 -10.51 12.99
C ASP A 26 -4.13 -9.31 12.77
N TYR A 27 -2.81 -9.57 12.81
CA TYR A 27 -1.82 -8.51 12.63
C TYR A 27 -1.72 -8.12 11.16
N GLU A 28 -1.90 -6.83 10.89
CA GLU A 28 -1.76 -6.25 9.56
C GLU A 28 -0.93 -4.97 9.64
N SER A 29 -0.08 -4.77 8.64
CA SER A 29 0.65 -3.53 8.40
C SER A 29 -0.20 -2.53 7.60
N SER A 30 0.19 -1.26 7.59
CA SER A 30 -0.42 -0.26 6.71
C SER A 30 0.61 0.73 6.19
N THR A 31 0.38 1.25 4.98
CA THR A 31 1.20 2.32 4.40
C THR A 31 0.34 3.22 3.49
N GLY A 32 0.99 4.08 2.72
CA GLY A 32 0.31 4.86 1.70
C GLY A 32 1.24 5.41 0.63
N ILE A 33 0.64 6.11 -0.32
CA ILE A 33 1.35 6.78 -1.40
C ILE A 33 0.59 8.03 -1.84
N TRP A 34 1.30 9.09 -2.20
CA TRP A 34 0.69 10.26 -2.80
C TRP A 34 0.49 10.03 -4.30
N ILE A 35 -0.76 10.19 -4.75
CA ILE A 35 -1.12 10.04 -6.16
C ILE A 35 -1.62 11.39 -6.69
N VAL A 36 -0.98 11.87 -7.76
CA VAL A 36 -1.46 13.02 -8.53
C VAL A 36 -2.54 12.52 -9.49
N SER A 37 -3.79 12.92 -9.26
CA SER A 37 -4.95 12.48 -10.02
C SER A 37 -5.96 13.60 -10.29
N GLU A 38 -6.93 13.40 -11.19
CA GLU A 38 -8.01 14.36 -11.42
C GLU A 38 -9.07 14.29 -10.32
N CYS A 39 -9.46 13.08 -9.91
CA CYS A 39 -10.44 12.83 -8.85
C CYS A 39 -9.95 11.77 -7.83
N ASP A 40 -10.74 11.58 -6.77
CA ASP A 40 -10.48 10.58 -5.73
C ASP A 40 -10.59 9.16 -6.31
N ASP A 41 -11.56 8.93 -7.19
CA ASP A 41 -11.78 7.62 -7.83
C ASP A 41 -10.56 7.16 -8.65
N ASP A 42 -9.94 8.06 -9.42
CA ASP A 42 -8.71 7.75 -10.17
C ASP A 42 -7.56 7.35 -9.24
N ALA A 43 -7.43 8.05 -8.10
CA ALA A 43 -6.40 7.72 -7.10
C ALA A 43 -6.70 6.39 -6.40
N LEU A 44 -7.98 6.08 -6.13
CA LEU A 44 -8.38 4.79 -5.57
C LEU A 44 -8.07 3.65 -6.52
N VAL A 45 -8.46 3.77 -7.80
CA VAL A 45 -8.19 2.73 -8.81
C VAL A 45 -6.70 2.49 -8.94
N TRP A 46 -5.89 3.55 -9.10
CA TRP A 46 -4.45 3.39 -9.25
C TRP A 46 -3.75 2.93 -7.96
N GLY A 47 -4.22 3.40 -6.80
CA GLY A 47 -3.71 2.98 -5.51
C GLY A 47 -3.87 1.48 -5.27
N ARG A 48 -5.00 0.90 -5.68
CA ARG A 48 -5.25 -0.55 -5.59
C ARG A 48 -4.26 -1.34 -6.45
N GLU A 49 -3.95 -0.88 -7.66
CA GLU A 49 -2.91 -1.50 -8.51
C GLU A 49 -1.54 -1.46 -7.81
N ILE A 50 -1.17 -0.30 -7.24
CA ILE A 50 0.10 -0.17 -6.52
C ILE A 50 0.15 -1.11 -5.30
N ALA A 51 -0.94 -1.23 -4.54
CA ALA A 51 -1.03 -2.11 -3.39
C ALA A 51 -0.86 -3.59 -3.79
N GLU A 52 -1.52 -4.02 -4.85
CA GLU A 52 -1.36 -5.37 -5.43
C GLU A 52 0.10 -5.63 -5.82
N HIS A 53 0.71 -4.70 -6.57
CA HIS A 53 2.09 -4.83 -7.01
C HIS A 53 3.09 -4.81 -5.85
N LEU A 54 2.85 -4.02 -4.80
CA LEU A 54 3.70 -4.01 -3.60
C LEU A 54 3.65 -5.36 -2.87
N VAL A 55 2.45 -5.91 -2.66
CA VAL A 55 2.31 -7.19 -1.94
C VAL A 55 2.90 -8.33 -2.75
N ILE A 56 2.64 -8.41 -4.06
CA ILE A 56 3.30 -9.38 -4.94
C ILE A 56 4.82 -9.25 -4.83
N PHE A 57 5.35 -8.02 -4.86
CA PHE A 57 6.79 -7.77 -4.72
C PHE A 57 7.34 -8.28 -3.38
N LEU A 58 6.66 -8.01 -2.26
CA LEU A 58 7.10 -8.48 -0.94
C LEU A 58 7.15 -10.01 -0.85
N PHE A 59 6.15 -10.70 -1.41
CA PHE A 59 6.08 -12.16 -1.37
C PHE A 59 7.08 -12.82 -2.34
N ASP A 60 7.35 -12.19 -3.49
CA ASP A 60 8.42 -12.59 -4.40
C ASP A 60 9.80 -12.41 -3.74
N GLN A 61 10.06 -11.28 -3.10
CA GLN A 61 11.32 -11.07 -2.36
C GLN A 61 11.53 -12.10 -1.25
N ALA A 62 10.46 -12.51 -0.55
CA ALA A 62 10.52 -13.56 0.46
C ALA A 62 10.62 -14.98 -0.13
N GLN A 63 10.48 -15.14 -1.45
CA GLN A 63 10.51 -16.43 -2.16
C GLN A 63 9.50 -17.44 -1.59
N ILE A 64 8.28 -16.96 -1.30
CA ILE A 64 7.17 -17.78 -0.81
C ILE A 64 6.02 -17.82 -1.82
N ALA A 65 4.91 -18.48 -1.45
CA ALA A 65 3.74 -18.59 -2.31
C ALA A 65 3.22 -17.19 -2.71
N PRO A 66 2.77 -16.99 -3.96
CA PRO A 66 2.15 -15.74 -4.38
C PRO A 66 0.97 -15.37 -3.49
N TYR A 67 0.77 -14.07 -3.30
CA TYR A 67 -0.28 -13.52 -2.47
C TYR A 67 -0.88 -12.30 -3.16
N SER A 68 -2.21 -12.31 -3.32
CA SER A 68 -2.95 -11.19 -3.91
C SER A 68 -3.55 -10.34 -2.82
N TRP A 69 -3.25 -9.05 -2.88
CA TRP A 69 -3.82 -8.04 -1.99
C TRP A 69 -5.31 -7.84 -2.29
N GLU A 70 -5.69 -7.86 -3.58
CA GLU A 70 -7.09 -7.73 -4.00
C GLU A 70 -7.95 -8.90 -3.49
N GLU A 71 -7.45 -10.15 -3.60
CA GLU A 71 -8.17 -11.32 -3.10
C GLU A 71 -8.26 -11.35 -1.56
N ALA A 72 -7.25 -10.81 -0.86
CA ALA A 72 -7.24 -10.71 0.59
C ALA A 72 -8.22 -9.65 1.13
N GLY A 73 -8.61 -8.67 0.32
CA GLY A 73 -9.71 -7.76 0.64
C GLY A 73 -9.39 -6.72 1.73
N PHE A 74 -8.12 -6.29 1.83
CA PHE A 74 -7.70 -5.29 2.81
C PHE A 74 -8.38 -3.93 2.63
N ALA A 75 -8.51 -3.21 3.74
CA ALA A 75 -9.05 -1.86 3.76
C ALA A 75 -8.14 -0.88 3.00
N HIS A 76 -8.75 0.03 2.25
CA HIS A 76 -8.08 1.12 1.54
C HIS A 76 -8.98 2.34 1.42
N TRP A 77 -8.39 3.53 1.41
CA TRP A 77 -9.12 4.80 1.34
C TRP A 77 -8.24 5.95 0.83
N ILE A 78 -8.89 7.04 0.42
CA ILE A 78 -8.22 8.34 0.27
C ILE A 78 -8.27 9.03 1.63
N GLU A 79 -7.10 9.32 2.18
CA GLU A 79 -6.99 10.05 3.45
C GLU A 79 -7.42 11.50 3.25
N GLN A 80 -8.21 12.00 4.21
CA GLN A 80 -8.74 13.37 4.21
C GLN A 80 -8.39 14.13 5.49
N GLU A 81 -7.93 13.44 6.55
CA GLU A 81 -7.60 14.07 7.81
C GLU A 81 -6.36 14.99 7.66
N PRO A 82 -6.50 16.32 7.84
CA PRO A 82 -5.39 17.25 7.59
C PRO A 82 -4.15 16.98 8.43
N GLY A 83 -4.32 16.46 9.66
CA GLY A 83 -3.23 16.07 10.54
C GLY A 83 -2.36 14.98 9.91
N VAL A 84 -2.98 13.92 9.40
CA VAL A 84 -2.30 12.79 8.73
C VAL A 84 -1.66 13.25 7.41
N LEU A 85 -2.37 14.06 6.62
CA LEU A 85 -1.85 14.58 5.36
C LEU A 85 -0.56 15.38 5.57
N SER A 86 -0.46 16.17 6.64
CA SER A 86 0.72 16.99 6.91
C SER A 86 1.95 16.19 7.32
N THR A 87 1.77 15.02 7.95
CA THR A 87 2.86 14.18 8.46
C THR A 87 3.33 13.14 7.44
N ALA A 88 2.51 12.81 6.45
CA ALA A 88 2.78 11.83 5.41
C ALA A 88 3.72 12.33 4.28
N SER A 89 4.43 13.45 4.45
CA SER A 89 5.27 14.06 3.40
C SER A 89 6.49 13.22 3.00
N TYR A 90 6.86 12.22 3.81
CA TYR A 90 7.94 11.28 3.54
C TYR A 90 7.57 10.21 2.50
N LEU A 91 6.27 9.97 2.27
CA LEU A 91 5.80 8.97 1.33
C LEU A 91 6.08 9.39 -0.12
N PRO A 92 6.36 8.42 -1.02
CA PRO A 92 6.59 8.71 -2.43
C PRO A 92 5.37 9.40 -3.06
N THR A 93 5.63 10.16 -4.13
CA THR A 93 4.57 10.75 -4.98
C THR A 93 4.71 10.19 -6.39
N VAL A 94 3.59 9.75 -6.98
CA VAL A 94 3.49 9.32 -8.38
C VAL A 94 2.26 9.95 -9.04
N SER A 95 2.22 9.92 -10.37
CA SER A 95 1.00 10.21 -11.13
C SER A 95 0.17 8.95 -11.38
N VAL A 96 -1.11 9.09 -11.73
CA VAL A 96 -1.91 7.95 -12.24
C VAL A 96 -1.21 7.32 -13.45
N GLY A 97 -1.03 6.00 -13.41
CA GLY A 97 -0.32 5.22 -14.43
C GLY A 97 1.20 5.12 -14.24
N GLU A 98 1.76 5.80 -13.23
CA GLU A 98 3.18 5.71 -12.86
C GLU A 98 3.36 4.78 -11.65
N MET A 99 4.14 3.71 -11.81
CA MET A 99 4.47 2.78 -10.74
C MET A 99 5.63 3.36 -9.89
N PRO A 100 5.52 3.40 -8.55
CA PRO A 100 6.63 3.81 -7.71
C PRO A 100 7.79 2.80 -7.75
N ASP A 101 8.94 3.21 -7.22
CA ASP A 101 9.98 2.25 -6.85
C ASP A 101 9.47 1.41 -5.67
N LEU A 102 9.08 0.16 -5.95
CA LEU A 102 8.51 -0.75 -4.97
C LEU A 102 9.51 -1.14 -3.88
N ALA A 103 10.82 -1.10 -4.15
CA ALA A 103 11.81 -1.37 -3.12
C ALA A 103 11.89 -0.23 -2.09
N VAL A 104 11.74 1.03 -2.55
CA VAL A 104 11.65 2.20 -1.67
C VAL A 104 10.36 2.16 -0.86
N LEU A 105 9.22 1.84 -1.48
CA LEU A 105 7.94 1.73 -0.77
C LEU A 105 7.93 0.56 0.23
N ALA A 106 8.56 -0.57 -0.11
CA ALA A 106 8.71 -1.72 0.78
C ALA A 106 9.60 -1.43 2.00
N ALA A 107 10.58 -0.54 1.88
CA ALA A 107 11.44 -0.16 2.98
C ALA A 107 10.71 0.66 4.06
N ASP A 108 9.65 1.40 3.70
CA ASP A 108 8.80 2.13 4.65
C ASP A 108 8.02 1.19 5.59
N VAL A 109 7.77 -0.05 5.14
CA VAL A 109 6.89 -0.99 5.82
C VAL A 109 7.60 -2.14 6.51
N SER A 110 8.93 -2.19 6.41
CA SER A 110 9.70 -3.24 7.06
C SER A 110 9.83 -2.91 8.55
N PRO A 111 9.42 -3.80 9.47
CA PRO A 111 9.73 -3.62 10.88
C PRO A 111 11.25 -3.75 11.09
N ASP A 112 11.83 -2.84 11.87
CA ASP A 112 13.19 -2.96 12.43
C ASP A 112 13.40 -4.30 13.18
#